data_AF-A0A961XEW6-F1
#
_entry.id   AF-A0A961XEW6-F1
#
_cell.length_a   1.000
_cell.length_b   1.000
_cell.length_c   1.000
_cell.angle_alpha   90.00
_cell.angle_beta   90.00
_cell.angle_gamma   90.00
#
_symmetry.space_group_name_H-M   'P 1'
#
loop_
_entity.id
_entity.type
_entity.pdbx_description
1 polymer ?
#
loop_
_entity_poly.entity_id
_entity_poly.type
_entity_poly.pdbx_seq_one_letter_code
_entity_poly.pdbx_strand_id
1 'polypeptide(L)' 'IEAMLAAGRHTAPTTIGVERRTNPFLRPHDAAIRRHLGMENAEDWEVFAEIRARKDAF' A
#
# COMPACT_ATOMS: atom_id res chain seq x y z
N ILE A 1 7.74 -6.07 -11.11
CA ILE A 1 7.02 -5.00 -11.85
C ILE A 1 7.95 -4.32 -12.86
N GLU A 2 9.15 -3.89 -12.45
CA GLU A 2 10.12 -3.18 -13.31
C GLU A 2 10.43 -3.88 -14.64
N ALA A 3 10.69 -5.19 -14.63
CA ALA A 3 10.94 -5.96 -15.85
C ALA A 3 9.72 -6.06 -16.81
N MET A 4 8.50 -5.88 -16.31
CA MET A 4 7.28 -5.84 -17.14
C MET A 4 7.12 -4.46 -17.78
N LEU A 5 7.37 -3.39 -17.00
CA LEU A 5 7.35 -2.01 -17.49
C LEU A 5 8.44 -1.78 -18.56
N ALA A 6 9.66 -2.26 -18.33
CA ALA A 6 10.76 -2.18 -19.29
C ALA A 6 10.47 -2.94 -20.61
N ALA A 7 9.65 -3.98 -20.56
CA ALA A 7 9.21 -4.75 -21.72
C ALA A 7 7.94 -4.19 -22.39
N GLY A 8 7.44 -3.02 -21.95
CA GLY A 8 6.21 -2.41 -22.48
C GLY A 8 4.94 -3.22 -22.20
N ARG A 9 4.97 -4.12 -21.22
CA ARG A 9 3.83 -4.98 -20.87
C ARG A 9 2.99 -4.37 -19.76
N HIS A 10 1.69 -4.60 -19.83
CA HIS A 10 0.76 -4.23 -18.76
C HIS A 10 1.07 -5.01 -17.48
N THR A 11 0.93 -4.35 -16.34
CA THR A 11 1.07 -4.94 -15.00
C THR A 11 -0.25 -5.51 -14.47
N ALA A 12 -1.31 -5.40 -15.27
CA ALA A 12 -2.64 -5.91 -14.99
C ALA A 12 -3.02 -7.02 -16.00
N PRO A 13 -3.88 -7.98 -15.60
CA PRO A 13 -4.54 -8.09 -14.29
C PRO A 13 -3.63 -8.64 -13.18
N THR A 14 -3.88 -8.22 -11.93
CA THR A 14 -3.30 -8.81 -10.72
C THR A 14 -4.34 -9.69 -10.01
N THR A 15 -3.96 -10.38 -8.92
CA THR A 15 -4.89 -11.16 -8.10
C THR A 15 -5.15 -10.49 -6.76
N ILE A 16 -6.35 -10.64 -6.19
CA ILE A 16 -6.69 -10.12 -4.85
C ILE A 16 -5.71 -10.61 -3.77
N GLY A 17 -5.22 -11.85 -3.89
CA GLY A 17 -4.21 -12.38 -2.96
C GLY A 17 -2.87 -11.65 -3.04
N VAL A 18 -2.44 -11.23 -4.23
CA VAL A 18 -1.24 -10.40 -4.40
C VAL A 18 -1.50 -9.00 -3.84
N GLU A 19 -2.62 -8.38 -4.20
CA GLU A 19 -2.99 -7.04 -3.71
C GLU A 19 -3.00 -6.97 -2.18
N ARG A 20 -3.61 -7.95 -1.48
CA ARG A 20 -3.60 -7.96 -0.01
C ARG A 20 -2.20 -8.03 0.62
N ARG A 21 -1.23 -8.62 -0.06
CA ARG A 21 0.15 -8.72 0.43
C ARG A 21 0.97 -7.48 0.10
N THR A 22 0.76 -6.87 -1.05
CA THR A 22 1.65 -5.81 -1.57
C THR A 22 1.05 -4.42 -1.49
N ASN A 23 -0.26 -4.27 -1.46
CA ASN A 23 -0.94 -2.97 -1.53
C ASN A 23 -1.06 -2.34 -0.13
N PRO A 24 -0.43 -1.17 0.13
CA PRO A 24 -0.50 -0.50 1.43
C PRO A 24 -1.92 -0.13 1.86
N PHE A 25 -2.81 0.19 0.90
CA PHE A 25 -4.20 0.56 1.17
C PHE A 25 -5.04 -0.61 1.72
N LEU A 26 -4.61 -1.85 1.49
CA LEU A 26 -5.27 -3.04 2.01
C LEU A 26 -4.63 -3.57 3.31
N ARG A 27 -3.66 -2.82 3.87
CA ARG A 27 -2.88 -3.22 5.03
C ARG A 27 -2.83 -2.16 6.16
N PRO A 28 -3.93 -1.43 6.49
CA PRO A 28 -3.91 -0.44 7.57
C PRO A 28 -3.67 -1.06 8.96
N HIS A 29 -4.00 -2.33 9.15
CA HIS A 29 -3.77 -3.10 10.37
C HIS A 29 -2.33 -3.61 10.52
N ASP A 30 -1.47 -3.44 9.52
CA ASP A 30 -0.13 -3.98 9.54
C ASP A 30 0.79 -3.21 10.50
N ALA A 31 1.33 -3.91 11.48
CA ALA A 31 2.17 -3.30 12.52
C ALA A 31 3.43 -2.63 11.95
N ALA A 32 4.02 -3.15 10.87
CA ALA A 32 5.20 -2.52 10.26
C ALA A 32 4.84 -1.22 9.55
N ILE A 33 3.69 -1.18 8.86
CA ILE A 33 3.18 0.07 8.25
C ILE A 33 2.87 1.10 9.34
N ARG A 34 2.18 0.70 10.40
CA ARG A 34 1.84 1.57 11.54
C ARG A 34 3.08 2.16 12.20
N ARG A 35 4.11 1.34 12.46
CA ARG A 35 5.41 1.79 13.01
C ARG A 35 6.12 2.77 12.07
N HIS A 36 6.09 2.52 10.77
CA HIS A 36 6.69 3.42 9.79
C HIS A 36 5.98 4.79 9.73
N LEU A 37 4.67 4.80 9.99
CA LEU A 37 3.87 6.02 10.03
C LEU A 37 3.87 6.71 11.40
N GLY A 38 4.37 6.06 12.46
CA GLY A 38 4.25 6.54 13.84
C GLY A 38 2.82 6.46 14.39
N MET A 39 1.99 5.58 13.84
CA MET A 39 0.55 5.45 14.09
C MET A 39 0.19 4.10 14.72
N GLU A 40 1.02 3.61 15.64
CA GLU A 40 0.87 2.29 16.25
C GLU A 40 -0.48 2.10 16.93
N ASN A 41 -0.98 3.15 17.59
CA ASN A 41 -2.23 3.14 18.36
C ASN A 41 -3.41 3.84 17.65
N ALA A 42 -3.25 4.22 16.38
CA ALA A 42 -4.30 4.90 15.62
C ALA A 42 -5.36 3.90 15.13
N GLU A 43 -6.56 4.38 14.82
CA GLU A 43 -7.58 3.56 14.19
C GLU A 43 -7.21 3.22 12.74
N ASP A 44 -7.69 2.09 12.22
CA ASP A 44 -7.37 1.65 10.85
C ASP A 44 -7.73 2.69 9.77
N TRP A 45 -8.82 3.43 9.99
CA TRP A 45 -9.26 4.47 9.05
C TRP A 45 -8.34 5.70 9.07
N GLU A 46 -7.71 6.02 10.21
CA GLU A 46 -6.72 7.09 10.32
C GLU A 46 -5.43 6.70 9.60
N VAL A 47 -4.98 5.46 9.79
CA VAL A 47 -3.82 4.91 9.09
C VAL A 47 -4.04 4.91 7.58
N PHE A 48 -5.24 4.52 7.13
CA PHE A 48 -5.60 4.59 5.71
C PHE A 48 -5.56 6.02 5.16
N ALA A 49 -6.12 6.98 5.90
CA ALA A 49 -6.12 8.39 5.51
C ALA A 49 -4.70 8.95 5.38
N GLU A 50 -3.80 8.61 6.32
CA GLU A 50 -2.39 9.02 6.27
C GLU A 50 -1.65 8.41 5.07
N ILE A 51 -1.86 7.11 4.78
CA ILE A 51 -1.28 6.47 3.59
C ILE A 51 -1.73 7.20 2.31
N ARG A 52 -3.00 7.63 2.26
CA ARG A 52 -3.52 8.38 1.12
C ARG A 52 -2.89 9.77 1.03
N ALA A 53 -2.83 10.51 2.13
CA ALA A 53 -2.24 11.85 2.19
C ALA A 53 -0.79 11.85 1.70
N ARG A 54 0.01 10.87 2.16
CA ARG A 54 1.41 10.72 1.70
C ARG A 54 1.52 10.40 0.23
N LYS A 55 0.68 9.49 -0.29
CA LYS A 55 0.68 9.16 -1.72
C LYS A 55 0.30 10.38 -2.58
N ASP A 56 -0.59 11.25 -2.08
CA ASP A 56 -1.02 12.43 -2.82
C ASP A 56 0.04 13.56 -2.81
N ALA A 57 0.96 13.53 -1.85
CA ALA A 57 2.08 14.47 -1.73
C ALA A 57 3.41 13.96 -2.33
N PHE A 58 3.42 12.76 -2.92
CA PHE A 58 4.61 12.09 -3.50
C PHE A 58 4.60 12.18 -5.02
#